data_AF-A0A3M1GUD3-F1
#
_entry.id   AF-A0A3M1GUD3-F1
#
_cell.length_a   1.000
_cell.length_b   1.000
_cell.length_c   1.000
_cell.angle_alpha   90.00
_cell.angle_beta   90.00
_cell.angle_gamma   90.00
#
_symmetry.space_group_name_H-M   'P 1'
#
loop_
_entity.id
_entity.type
_entity.pdbx_description
1 polymer ?
#
loop_
_entity_poly.entity_id
_entity_poly.type
_entity_poly.pdbx_seq_one_letter_code
_entity_poly.pdbx_strand_id
1 'polypeptide(L)'
;MKGRTHWIRYVPYGLAWTLGVTAAGALVGAVAVPLAGVLIGSEKTVAEMALAGARNLGFLSFVWAPGLGIVMAFHRAFRDRQRQDAPSRRS
;
A
#
# COMPACT_ATOMS: atom_id res chain seq x y z
N MET A 1 -18.13 -27.84 8.18
CA MET A 1 -17.42 -26.56 8.44
C MET A 1 -17.11 -25.87 7.11
N LYS A 2 -18.03 -25.08 6.54
CA LYS A 2 -17.95 -24.55 5.16
C LYS A 2 -18.00 -23.00 5.09
N GLY A 3 -17.68 -22.31 6.19
CA GLY A 3 -17.78 -20.84 6.29
C GLY A 3 -16.46 -20.12 6.61
N ARG A 4 -15.36 -20.84 6.82
CA ARG A 4 -14.13 -20.27 7.43
C ARG A 4 -12.98 -20.03 6.45
N THR A 5 -13.20 -20.06 5.13
CA THR A 5 -12.10 -19.93 4.13
C THR A 5 -12.20 -18.68 3.27
N HIS A 6 -13.29 -17.91 3.36
CA HIS A 6 -13.46 -16.71 2.53
C HIS A 6 -12.50 -15.58 2.90
N TRP A 7 -12.14 -15.41 4.17
CA TRP A 7 -11.24 -14.35 4.65
C TRP A 7 -9.78 -14.58 4.22
N ILE A 8 -9.32 -15.84 4.20
CA ILE A 8 -7.97 -16.21 3.72
C ILE A 8 -7.74 -15.76 2.27
N ARG A 9 -8.79 -15.71 1.44
CA ARG A 9 -8.69 -15.24 0.05
C ARG A 9 -8.38 -13.75 -0.07
N TYR A 10 -8.71 -12.94 0.94
CA TYR A 10 -8.49 -11.50 0.93
C TYR A 10 -7.21 -11.07 1.66
N VAL A 11 -6.67 -11.92 2.53
CA VAL A 11 -5.35 -11.73 3.18
C VAL A 11 -4.22 -11.41 2.16
N PRO A 12 -4.01 -12.20 1.09
CA PRO A 12 -2.95 -11.89 0.12
C PRO A 12 -3.23 -10.60 -0.65
N TYR A 13 -4.49 -10.20 -0.81
CA TYR A 13 -4.86 -8.93 -1.44
C TYR A 13 -4.50 -7.73 -0.54
N GLY A 14 -4.80 -7.82 0.75
CA GLY A 14 -4.39 -6.82 1.73
C GLY A 14 -2.87 -6.70 1.82
N LEU A 15 -2.16 -7.83 1.86
CA LEU A 15 -0.69 -7.87 1.84
C LEU A 15 -0.10 -7.23 0.58
N ALA A 16 -0.66 -7.53 -0.60
CA ALA A 16 -0.21 -6.93 -1.85
C ALA A 16 -0.38 -5.40 -1.85
N TRP A 17 -1.50 -4.90 -1.32
CA TRP A 17 -1.70 -3.46 -1.13
C TRP A 17 -0.71 -2.87 -0.14
N THR A 18 -0.48 -3.54 0.99
CA THR A 18 0.47 -3.09 1.99
C THR A 18 1.88 -2.96 1.41
N LEU A 19 2.33 -4.00 0.69
CA LEU A 19 3.64 -4.01 0.03
C LEU A 19 3.71 -2.94 -1.08
N GLY A 20 2.66 -2.80 -1.88
CA GLY A 20 2.60 -1.80 -2.95
C GLY A 20 2.71 -0.37 -2.43
N VAL A 21 1.94 -0.02 -1.39
CA VAL A 21 1.99 1.32 -0.77
C VAL A 21 3.34 1.57 -0.11
N THR A 22 3.91 0.56 0.55
CA THR A 22 5.23 0.65 1.16
C THR A 22 6.33 0.88 0.12
N ALA A 23 6.30 0.13 -0.99
CA ALA A 23 7.23 0.28 -2.10
C ALA A 23 7.10 1.66 -2.76
N ALA A 24 5.88 2.14 -2.96
CA ALA A 24 5.62 3.49 -3.48
C ALA A 24 6.20 4.56 -2.54
N GLY A 25 5.98 4.44 -1.23
CA GLY A 25 6.56 5.33 -0.23
C GLY A 25 8.09 5.34 -0.23
N ALA A 26 8.70 4.16 -0.34
CA ALA A 26 10.15 4.04 -0.44
C ALA A 26 10.70 4.69 -1.71
N LEU A 27 10.06 4.50 -2.87
CA LEU A 27 10.46 5.14 -4.12
C LEU A 27 10.32 6.66 -4.06
N VAL A 28 9.20 7.15 -3.52
CA VAL A 28 8.98 8.59 -3.33
C VAL A 28 10.07 9.17 -2.43
N GLY A 29 10.43 8.49 -1.33
CA GLY A 29 11.49 8.95 -0.46
C GLY A 29 12.88 8.87 -1.06
N ALA A 30 13.17 7.85 -1.87
CA ALA A 30 14.42 7.72 -2.60
C ALA A 30 14.69 8.91 -3.52
N VAL A 31 13.63 9.56 -4.03
CA VAL A 31 13.73 10.68 -4.97
C VAL A 31 13.57 12.03 -4.25
N ALA A 32 12.57 12.17 -3.38
CA ALA A 32 12.25 13.43 -2.72
C ALA A 32 13.37 13.90 -1.77
N VAL A 33 14.03 12.97 -1.08
CA VAL A 33 15.04 13.32 -0.07
C VAL A 33 16.36 13.81 -0.71
N PRO A 34 16.91 13.17 -1.75
CA PRO A 34 18.02 13.76 -2.50
C PRO A 34 17.69 15.12 -3.11
N LEU A 35 16.50 15.27 -3.71
CA LEU A 35 16.09 16.55 -4.28
C LEU A 35 16.04 17.66 -3.22
N ALA A 36 15.47 17.38 -2.05
CA ALA A 36 15.47 18.30 -0.93
C ALA A 36 16.90 18.60 -0.43
N GLY A 37 17.76 17.58 -0.33
CA GLY A 37 19.14 17.76 0.13
C GLY A 37 19.99 18.59 -0.83
N VAL A 38 19.79 18.47 -2.14
CA VAL A 38 20.42 19.34 -3.15
C VAL A 38 19.92 20.78 -3.01
N LEU A 39 18.62 20.99 -2.82
CA LEU A 39 18.05 22.33 -2.65
C LEU A 39 18.54 23.05 -1.38
N ILE A 40 18.85 22.30 -0.32
CA ILE A 40 19.27 22.84 0.98
C ILE A 40 20.80 22.89 1.11
N GLY A 41 21.55 22.40 0.10
CA GLY A 41 23.02 22.43 0.10
C GLY A 41 23.66 21.44 1.07
N SER A 42 23.08 20.24 1.22
CA SER A 42 23.61 19.23 2.14
C SER A 42 24.92 18.61 1.65
N GLU A 43 25.88 18.44 2.57
CA GLU A 43 27.20 17.84 2.30
C GLU A 43 27.17 16.31 2.10
N LYS A 44 26.02 15.65 2.33
CA LYS A 44 25.92 14.20 2.16
C LYS A 44 25.92 13.80 0.69
N THR A 45 26.24 12.55 0.40
CA THR A 45 26.16 12.03 -0.97
C THR A 45 24.70 11.77 -1.37
N VAL A 46 24.40 11.94 -2.67
CA VAL A 46 23.06 11.67 -3.24
C VAL A 46 22.58 10.24 -2.92
N ALA A 47 23.50 9.28 -2.93
CA ALA A 47 23.20 7.88 -2.61
C ALA A 47 22.79 7.70 -1.13
N GLU A 48 23.47 8.35 -0.19
CA GLU A 48 23.11 8.31 1.24
C GLU A 48 21.75 8.95 1.49
N MET A 49 21.46 10.08 0.83
CA MET A 49 20.15 10.74 0.93
C MET A 49 19.03 9.88 0.36
N ALA A 50 19.26 9.20 -0.77
CA ALA A 50 18.28 8.34 -1.41
C ALA A 50 17.97 7.14 -0.50
N LEU A 51 18.99 6.52 0.07
CA LEU A 51 18.83 5.40 0.98
C LEU A 51 18.11 5.81 2.28
N ALA A 52 18.49 6.96 2.85
CA ALA A 52 17.83 7.51 4.05
C ALA A 52 16.35 7.84 3.77
N GLY A 53 16.06 8.45 2.63
CA GLY A 53 14.70 8.78 2.22
C GLY A 53 13.84 7.56 1.94
N ALA A 54 14.38 6.57 1.21
CA ALA A 54 13.71 5.30 0.96
C ALA A 54 13.36 4.58 2.26
N ARG A 55 14.29 4.55 3.22
CA ARG A 55 14.09 3.91 4.51
C ARG A 55 13.03 4.63 5.35
N ASN A 56 13.11 5.96 5.45
CA ASN A 56 12.18 6.74 6.27
C ASN A 56 10.76 6.75 5.70
N LEU A 57 10.59 7.09 4.42
CA LEU A 57 9.27 7.15 3.80
C LEU A 57 8.69 5.76 3.50
N GLY A 58 9.54 4.77 3.23
CA GLY A 58 9.12 3.37 3.17
C GLY A 58 8.58 2.90 4.53
N PHE A 59 9.29 3.17 5.63
CA PHE A 59 8.83 2.80 6.97
C PHE A 59 7.54 3.53 7.38
N LEU A 60 7.47 4.85 7.17
CA LEU A 60 6.27 5.64 7.43
C LEU A 60 5.06 5.11 6.65
N SER A 61 5.26 4.79 5.37
CA SER A 61 4.21 4.23 4.53
C SER A 61 3.81 2.84 5.01
N PHE A 62 4.76 2.00 5.44
CA PHE A 62 4.48 0.68 6.00
C PHE A 62 3.65 0.72 7.29
N VAL A 63 3.79 1.74 8.13
CA VAL A 63 2.96 1.88 9.35
C VAL A 63 1.48 2.10 8.99
N TRP A 64 1.21 2.87 7.93
CA TRP A 64 -0.15 3.21 7.50
C TRP A 64 -0.75 2.23 6.47
N ALA A 65 0.10 1.54 5.71
CA ALA A 65 -0.29 0.66 4.62
C ALA A 65 -1.18 -0.53 5.02
N PRO A 66 -1.03 -1.18 6.20
CA PRO A 66 -1.94 -2.24 6.66
C PRO A 66 -3.39 -1.78 6.77
N GLY A 67 -3.62 -0.54 7.23
CA GLY A 67 -4.97 0.04 7.33
C GLY A 67 -5.62 0.14 5.94
N LEU A 68 -4.88 0.65 4.95
CA LEU A 68 -5.33 0.69 3.56
C LEU A 68 -5.60 -0.71 2.98
N GLY A 69 -4.73 -1.68 3.29
CA GLY A 69 -4.90 -3.06 2.86
C GLY A 69 -6.20 -3.69 3.37
N ILE A 70 -6.56 -3.42 4.63
CA ILE A 70 -7.83 -3.85 5.22
C ILE A 70 -9.02 -3.19 4.53
N VAL A 71 -9.00 -1.87 4.35
CA VAL A 71 -10.09 -1.12 3.67
C VAL A 71 -10.29 -1.65 2.25
N MET A 72 -9.21 -1.89 1.50
CA MET A 72 -9.29 -2.42 0.14
C MET A 72 -9.82 -3.85 0.09
N ALA A 73 -9.50 -4.68 1.07
CA ALA A 73 -10.08 -6.02 1.22
C ALA A 73 -11.59 -5.95 1.47
N PHE A 74 -12.06 -5.07 2.36
CA PHE A 74 -13.49 -4.86 2.60
C PHE A 74 -14.22 -4.29 1.38
N HIS A 75 -13.64 -3.28 0.73
CA HIS A 75 -14.21 -2.68 -0.47
C HIS A 75 -14.38 -3.72 -1.58
N ARG A 76 -13.38 -4.59 -1.76
CA ARG A 76 -13.46 -5.71 -2.72
C ARG A 76 -14.55 -6.71 -2.34
N ALA A 77 -14.61 -7.14 -1.09
CA ALA A 77 -15.63 -8.07 -0.62
C ALA A 77 -17.06 -7.51 -0.80
N PHE A 78 -17.23 -6.20 -0.57
CA PHE A 78 -18.51 -5.51 -0.80
C PHE A 78 -18.87 -5.47 -2.29
N ARG A 79 -17.91 -5.13 -3.16
CA ARG A 79 -18.11 -5.10 -4.61
C ARG A 79 -18.45 -6.48 -5.17
N ASP A 80 -17.83 -7.53 -4.66
CA ASP A 80 -18.09 -8.91 -5.08
C ASP A 80 -19.51 -9.36 -4.68
N ARG A 81 -20.04 -8.91 -3.52
CA ARG A 81 -21.44 -9.14 -3.13
C ARG A 81 -22.43 -8.40 -4.05
N GLN A 82 -22.20 -7.13 -4.35
CA GLN A 82 -23.08 -6.38 -5.25
C GLN A 82 -23.19 -7.00 -6.65
N ARG A 83 -22.11 -7.60 -7.17
CA ARG A 83 -22.13 -8.33 -8.44
C ARG A 83 -22.99 -9.59 -8.40
N GLN A 84 -23.12 -10.23 -7.24
CA GLN A 84 -23.94 -11.43 -7.04
C GLN A 84 -25.43 -11.12 -6.87
N ASP A 85 -25.77 -9.91 -6.41
CA ASP A 85 -27.16 -9.46 -6.24
C ASP A 85 -27.75 -8.81 -7.51
N ALA A 86 -26.92 -8.39 -8.46
CA ALA A 86 -27.33 -7.84 -9.75
C ALA A 86 -28.13 -8.78 -10.69
N PRO A 87 -27.97 -10.13 -10.68
CA PRO A 87 -28.70 -11.04 -11.57
C PRO A 87 -30.20 -11.17 -11.27
N SER A 88 -30.66 -10.84 -10.06
CA SER A 88 -32.04 -11.12 -9.62
C SER A 88 -33.05 -9.99 -9.90
N ARG A 89 -32.63 -8.87 -10.50
CA ARG A 89 -33.51 -7.71 -10.80
C ARG A 89 -33.99 -7.63 -12.27
N ARG A 90 -33.76 -8.67 -13.08
CA ARG A 90 -34.20 -8.72 -14.49
C ARG A 90 -35.29 -9.76 -14.78
N SER A 91 -35.99 -10.25 -13.75
CA SER A 91 -37.21 -11.07 -13.91
C SER A 91 -38.44 -10.19 -13.86
#